data_AF-A0A1L7ANV3-F1
#
_entry.id   AF-A0A1L7ANV3-F1
#
_cell.length_a   1.000
_cell.length_b   1.000
_cell.length_c   1.000
_cell.angle_alpha   90.00
_cell.angle_beta   90.00
_cell.angle_gamma   90.00
#
_symmetry.space_group_name_H-M   'P 1'
#
loop_
_entity.id
_entity.type
_entity.pdbx_description
1 polymer ?
#
loop_
_entity_poly.entity_id
_entity_poly.type
_entity_poly.pdbx_seq_one_letter_code
_entity_poly.pdbx_strand_id
1 'polypeptide(L)'
;MEGEEVCHTPDGAPKAPLTAPARGLRVLIRRSKTDQRGAGQEVAVWANPAEPGCCPLAALEAWLAFRKQAPDITGGGSDRERPLFVGMSKAGKLSTAALSDKAVWRLVKGAAEAAGLKDWERFSGHSLRAGLATAAGEQGADLAQVMRQTRHRSAEVALGYLRPADLWRNNVTRGVFAQAAKEQN
;
A
#
# COMPACT_ATOMS: atom_id res chain seq x y z
N MET A 1 -9.46 -28.33 -24.49
CA MET A 1 -8.02 -28.63 -24.60
C MET A 1 -7.30 -27.34 -24.31
N GLU A 2 -7.34 -26.87 -23.06
CA GLU A 2 -6.61 -27.41 -21.91
C GLU A 2 -5.10 -27.40 -22.17
N GLY A 3 -4.43 -26.55 -21.41
CA GLY A 3 -2.98 -26.35 -21.39
C GLY A 3 -2.64 -25.34 -20.30
N GLU A 4 -3.24 -25.52 -19.13
CA GLU A 4 -2.89 -24.84 -17.89
C GLU A 4 -1.61 -25.50 -17.37
N GLU A 5 -0.46 -24.93 -17.72
CA GLU A 5 0.83 -25.38 -17.19
C GLU A 5 1.17 -24.55 -15.94
N VAL A 6 0.64 -25.01 -14.80
CA VAL A 6 1.23 -24.74 -13.49
C VAL A 6 2.44 -25.65 -13.36
N CYS A 7 3.64 -25.11 -13.11
CA CYS A 7 4.60 -25.77 -12.23
C CYS A 7 5.79 -24.90 -11.83
N HIS A 8 6.01 -24.89 -10.50
CA HIS A 8 7.26 -24.77 -9.77
C HIS A 8 7.97 -23.40 -9.70
N THR A 9 7.87 -22.80 -8.51
CA THR A 9 8.84 -21.84 -7.98
C THR A 9 10.10 -22.57 -7.49
N PRO A 10 11.30 -22.16 -7.94
CA PRO A 10 12.47 -22.18 -7.11
C PRO A 10 12.89 -20.75 -6.74
N ASP A 11 13.42 -20.64 -5.54
CA ASP A 11 14.06 -19.49 -4.91
C ASP A 11 14.72 -18.52 -5.90
N GLY A 12 14.20 -17.29 -6.00
CA GLY A 12 14.68 -16.32 -7.00
C GLY A 12 13.72 -15.20 -7.40
N ALA A 13 12.60 -15.01 -6.68
CA ALA A 13 11.62 -13.98 -7.03
C ALA A 13 12.26 -12.57 -7.05
N PRO A 14 11.98 -11.74 -8.07
CA PRO A 14 12.55 -10.41 -8.20
C PRO A 14 12.22 -9.55 -6.96
N LYS A 15 13.26 -8.97 -6.35
CA LYS A 15 13.18 -8.17 -5.10
C LYS A 15 12.65 -6.74 -5.32
N ALA A 16 12.33 -6.35 -6.55
CA ALA A 16 11.78 -5.05 -6.90
C ALA A 16 10.27 -5.17 -7.16
N PRO A 17 9.47 -4.12 -6.85
CA PRO A 17 8.08 -4.10 -7.25
C PRO A 17 8.02 -4.27 -8.78
N LEU A 18 7.26 -5.27 -9.23
CA LEU A 18 7.03 -5.48 -10.64
C LEU A 18 5.98 -4.46 -11.07
N THR A 19 6.38 -3.46 -11.84
CA THR A 19 5.44 -2.54 -12.48
C THR A 19 4.65 -3.31 -13.53
N ALA A 20 3.34 -3.37 -13.39
CA ALA A 20 2.47 -3.83 -14.46
C ALA A 20 2.08 -2.59 -15.27
N PRO A 21 2.61 -2.39 -16.49
CA PRO A 21 2.31 -1.21 -17.28
C PRO A 21 0.78 -1.11 -17.44
N ALA A 22 0.23 0.06 -17.10
CA ALA A 22 -1.18 0.46 -17.08
C ALA A 22 -2.02 0.25 -15.80
N ARG A 23 -1.64 -0.57 -14.81
CA ARG A 23 -2.50 -0.78 -13.59
C ARG A 23 -1.93 -0.15 -12.32
N GLY A 24 -0.62 -0.22 -12.12
CA GLY A 24 0.03 0.25 -10.91
C GLY A 24 1.21 -0.61 -10.48
N LEU A 25 1.40 -0.71 -9.17
CA LEU A 25 2.51 -1.42 -8.55
C LEU A 25 2.07 -2.78 -8.03
N ARG A 26 2.90 -3.79 -8.25
CA ARG A 26 2.82 -5.06 -7.52
C ARG A 26 3.99 -5.16 -6.56
N VAL A 27 3.69 -5.20 -5.26
CA VAL A 27 4.70 -5.22 -4.19
C VAL A 27 4.69 -6.59 -3.52
N LEU A 28 5.81 -7.31 -3.58
CA LEU A 28 6.01 -8.54 -2.83
C LEU A 28 6.50 -8.22 -1.41
N ILE A 29 5.66 -8.48 -0.41
CA ILE A 29 6.06 -8.42 0.99
C ILE A 29 6.56 -9.79 1.43
N ARG A 30 7.88 -9.97 1.42
CA ARG A 30 8.54 -11.27 1.67
C ARG A 30 8.32 -11.84 3.07
N ARG A 31 8.27 -10.98 4.09
CA ARG A 31 8.08 -11.38 5.48
C ARG A 31 7.23 -10.34 6.19
N SER A 32 6.43 -10.78 7.15
CA SER A 32 5.69 -9.87 8.03
C SER A 32 5.64 -10.43 9.45
N LYS A 33 5.19 -9.62 10.42
CA LYS A 33 5.02 -10.07 11.82
C LYS A 33 4.20 -11.36 11.94
N THR A 34 3.19 -11.52 11.08
CA THR A 34 2.29 -12.67 11.11
C THR A 34 2.74 -13.78 10.15
N ASP A 35 3.59 -13.49 9.18
CA ASP A 35 4.20 -14.45 8.25
C ASP A 35 5.64 -14.77 8.66
N GLN A 36 5.77 -15.54 9.75
CA GLN A 36 7.07 -15.95 10.29
C GLN A 36 7.79 -16.97 9.40
N ARG A 37 7.04 -17.73 8.59
CA ARG A 37 7.59 -18.71 7.64
C ARG A 37 8.07 -18.07 6.33
N GLY A 38 7.68 -16.82 6.06
CA GLY A 38 8.13 -16.06 4.90
C GLY A 38 7.54 -16.58 3.59
N ALA A 39 6.29 -17.06 3.63
CA ALA A 39 5.57 -17.45 2.41
C ALA A 39 5.45 -16.27 1.43
N GLY A 40 5.46 -15.05 1.96
CA GLY A 40 5.35 -13.83 1.18
C GLY A 40 3.91 -13.54 0.79
N GLN A 41 3.62 -12.27 0.52
CA GLN A 41 2.33 -11.86 0.01
C GLN A 41 2.48 -10.71 -0.97
N GLU A 42 1.89 -10.85 -2.15
CA GLU A 42 1.80 -9.76 -3.11
C GLU A 42 0.66 -8.82 -2.77
N VAL A 43 0.91 -7.52 -2.93
CA VAL A 43 -0.09 -6.46 -2.77
C VAL A 43 -0.08 -5.61 -4.04
N ALA A 44 -1.24 -5.45 -4.64
CA ALA A 44 -1.44 -4.50 -5.73
C ALA A 44 -1.75 -3.12 -5.17
N VAL A 45 -1.11 -2.09 -5.73
CA VAL A 45 -1.39 -0.69 -5.43
C VAL A 45 -1.68 0.00 -6.75
N TRP A 46 -2.90 0.51 -6.89
CA TRP A 46 -3.34 1.19 -8.11
C TRP A 46 -2.54 2.47 -8.35
N ALA A 47 -2.23 2.73 -9.62
CA ALA A 47 -1.74 4.04 -10.04
C ALA A 47 -2.90 5.04 -10.06
N ASN A 48 -2.59 6.31 -9.81
CA ASN A 48 -3.51 7.42 -10.00
C ASN A 48 -2.90 8.48 -10.94
N PRO A 49 -2.75 8.17 -12.24
CA PRO A 49 -2.04 9.04 -13.18
C PRO A 49 -2.70 10.40 -13.37
N ALA A 50 -4.00 10.53 -13.04
CA ALA A 50 -4.73 11.79 -13.10
C ALA A 50 -4.22 12.82 -12.06
N GLU A 51 -3.68 12.33 -10.93
CA GLU A 51 -3.15 13.17 -9.85
C GLU A 51 -1.72 12.71 -9.50
N PRO A 52 -0.69 13.10 -10.30
CA PRO A 52 0.67 12.60 -10.14
C PRO A 52 1.26 12.83 -8.74
N GLY A 53 0.89 13.94 -8.07
CA GLY A 53 1.33 14.25 -6.70
C GLY A 53 0.83 13.26 -5.64
N CYS A 54 -0.26 12.56 -5.92
CA CYS A 54 -0.87 11.54 -5.05
C CYS A 54 -0.74 10.12 -5.65
N CYS A 55 0.00 9.97 -6.75
CA CYS A 55 0.13 8.70 -7.44
C CYS A 55 1.30 7.88 -6.88
N PRO A 56 1.06 6.70 -6.29
CA PRO A 56 2.14 5.88 -5.73
C PRO A 56 3.12 5.37 -6.80
N LEU A 57 2.64 5.06 -8.01
CA LEU A 57 3.50 4.68 -9.13
C LEU A 57 4.44 5.81 -9.53
N ALA A 58 3.90 6.99 -9.86
CA ALA A 58 4.69 8.16 -10.23
C ALA A 58 5.69 8.58 -9.13
N ALA A 59 5.27 8.56 -7.86
CA ALA A 59 6.15 8.87 -6.74
C ALA A 59 7.32 7.87 -6.62
N LEU A 60 7.05 6.57 -6.82
CA LEU A 60 8.09 5.55 -6.81
C LEU A 60 9.05 5.69 -8.00
N GLU A 61 8.51 5.96 -9.19
CA GLU A 61 9.33 6.17 -10.40
C GLU A 61 10.25 7.38 -10.24
N ALA A 62 9.74 8.50 -9.72
CA ALA A 62 10.53 9.69 -9.42
C ALA A 62 11.63 9.39 -8.39
N TRP A 63 11.31 8.64 -7.33
CA TRP A 63 12.29 8.20 -6.34
C TRP A 63 13.39 7.33 -6.97
N LEU A 64 13.01 6.33 -7.79
CA LEU A 64 13.97 5.44 -8.44
C LEU A 64 14.85 6.19 -9.46
N ALA A 65 14.28 7.16 -10.19
CA ALA A 65 15.04 8.00 -11.12
C ALA A 65 16.08 8.87 -10.40
N PHE A 66 15.71 9.49 -9.27
CA PHE A 66 16.64 10.22 -8.41
C PHE A 66 17.73 9.29 -7.85
N ARG A 67 17.32 8.14 -7.31
CA ARG A 67 18.23 7.21 -6.65
C ARG A 67 19.28 6.66 -7.60
N LYS A 68 18.95 6.39 -8.87
CA LYS A 68 19.90 5.89 -9.90
C LYS A 68 21.17 6.75 -10.04
N GLN A 69 21.09 8.03 -9.70
CA GLN A 69 22.20 8.98 -9.80
C GLN A 69 23.02 9.07 -8.52
N ALA A 70 22.60 8.40 -7.45
CA ALA A 70 23.17 8.57 -6.11
C ALA A 70 24.40 7.66 -5.87
N PRO A 71 25.40 8.15 -5.12
CA PRO A 71 26.64 7.41 -4.87
C PRO A 71 26.50 6.23 -3.89
N ASP A 72 25.37 6.08 -3.18
CA ASP A 72 25.08 4.86 -2.40
C ASP A 72 24.86 3.62 -3.29
N ILE A 73 24.65 3.84 -4.60
CA ILE A 73 24.54 2.80 -5.62
C ILE A 73 25.92 2.36 -6.14
N THR A 74 27.00 3.11 -5.87
CA THR A 74 28.35 2.71 -6.27
C THR A 74 28.92 1.67 -5.30
N GLY A 75 29.02 0.40 -5.73
CA GLY A 75 29.70 -0.67 -4.97
C GLY A 75 28.89 -1.96 -4.72
N GLY A 76 29.45 -3.09 -5.18
CA GLY A 76 29.36 -4.46 -4.66
C GLY A 76 28.01 -5.22 -4.61
N GLY A 77 26.95 -4.62 -4.06
CA GLY A 77 25.66 -5.30 -3.89
C GLY A 77 24.81 -5.23 -5.15
N SER A 78 24.14 -6.33 -5.52
CA SER A 78 23.17 -6.30 -6.62
C SER A 78 22.02 -5.33 -6.30
N ASP A 79 21.42 -4.68 -7.31
CA ASP A 79 20.25 -3.79 -7.12
C ASP A 79 19.11 -4.47 -6.35
N ARG A 80 19.03 -5.79 -6.44
CA ARG A 80 18.05 -6.63 -5.74
C ARG A 80 18.26 -6.66 -4.23
N GLU A 81 19.48 -6.52 -3.73
CA GLU A 81 19.80 -6.65 -2.30
C GLU A 81 19.70 -5.33 -1.53
N ARG A 82 19.53 -4.23 -2.25
CA ARG A 82 19.52 -2.89 -1.67
C ARG A 82 18.12 -2.55 -1.12
N PRO A 83 18.03 -1.91 0.05
CA PRO A 83 16.75 -1.41 0.56
C PRO A 83 16.12 -0.45 -0.46
N LEU A 84 14.81 -0.58 -0.70
CA LEU A 84 14.10 0.30 -1.65
C LEU A 84 14.09 1.76 -1.17
N PHE A 85 13.84 1.95 0.13
CA PHE A 85 13.84 3.25 0.80
C PHE A 85 15.03 3.32 1.76
N VAL A 86 15.79 4.41 1.65
CA VAL A 86 16.99 4.68 2.46
C VAL A 86 16.91 6.08 3.04
N GLY A 87 17.68 6.35 4.08
CA GLY A 87 17.78 7.69 4.65
C GLY A 87 18.45 8.68 3.70
N MET A 88 18.07 9.96 3.78
CA MET A 88 18.68 11.05 3.03
C MET A 88 19.08 12.19 3.98
N SER A 89 20.28 12.71 3.83
CA SER A 89 20.75 13.88 4.59
C SER A 89 20.19 15.18 4.01
N LYS A 90 20.29 16.28 4.77
CA LYS A 90 19.92 17.63 4.29
C LYS A 90 20.71 18.06 3.04
N ALA A 91 21.91 17.52 2.85
CA ALA A 91 22.74 17.77 1.68
C ALA A 91 22.42 16.86 0.48
N GLY A 92 21.32 16.08 0.54
CA GLY A 92 20.90 15.16 -0.53
C GLY A 92 21.70 13.86 -0.62
N LYS A 93 22.58 13.57 0.35
CA LYS A 93 23.36 12.32 0.37
C LYS A 93 22.50 11.17 0.90
N LEU A 94 22.42 10.08 0.13
CA LEU A 94 21.72 8.87 0.53
C LEU A 94 22.58 7.98 1.46
N SER A 95 21.89 7.28 2.36
CA SER A 95 22.45 6.26 3.23
C SER A 95 22.44 4.89 2.55
N THR A 96 23.36 4.00 2.92
CA THR A 96 23.34 2.59 2.52
C THR A 96 22.36 1.76 3.36
N ALA A 97 21.89 2.29 4.49
CA ALA A 97 20.99 1.59 5.40
C ALA A 97 19.52 1.81 5.03
N ALA A 98 18.69 0.80 5.32
CA ALA A 98 17.24 0.90 5.16
C ALA A 98 16.67 2.05 6.01
N LEU A 99 15.62 2.70 5.49
CA LEU A 99 14.88 3.71 6.22
C LEU A 99 14.28 3.10 7.50
N SER A 100 14.50 3.73 8.65
CA SER A 100 13.96 3.25 9.92
C SER A 100 12.46 3.54 10.06
N ASP A 101 11.79 2.73 10.87
CA ASP A 101 10.39 2.95 11.27
C ASP A 101 10.17 4.34 11.90
N LYS A 102 11.11 4.81 12.72
CA LYS A 102 11.11 6.15 13.31
C LYS A 102 11.22 7.25 12.26
N ALA A 103 11.98 7.03 11.19
CA ALA A 103 12.06 7.97 10.09
C ALA A 103 10.73 8.03 9.32
N VAL A 104 10.12 6.87 9.02
CA VAL A 104 8.77 6.82 8.42
C VAL A 104 7.74 7.53 9.30
N TRP A 105 7.76 7.31 10.61
CA TRP A 105 6.89 7.99 11.57
C TRP A 105 7.03 9.52 11.52
N ARG A 106 8.26 10.04 11.45
CA ARG A 106 8.52 11.49 11.30
C ARG A 106 8.00 12.03 9.97
N LEU A 107 8.19 11.29 8.87
CA LEU A 107 7.71 11.69 7.55
C LEU A 107 6.18 11.79 7.52
N VAL A 108 5.48 10.81 8.09
CA VAL A 108 4.01 10.83 8.15
C VAL A 108 3.50 12.02 8.96
N LYS A 109 4.14 12.31 10.10
CA LYS A 109 3.78 13.46 10.92
C LYS A 109 4.01 14.78 10.20
N GLY A 110 5.20 14.95 9.61
CA GLY A 110 5.51 16.17 8.85
C GLY A 110 4.57 16.36 7.66
N ALA A 111 4.15 15.28 6.99
CA ALA A 111 3.15 15.35 5.93
C ALA A 111 1.76 15.76 6.47
N ALA A 112 1.34 15.21 7.62
CA ALA A 112 0.06 15.57 8.25
C ALA A 112 0.05 17.03 8.72
N GLU A 113 1.16 17.50 9.31
CA GLU A 113 1.36 18.90 9.71
C GLU A 113 1.31 19.84 8.51
N ALA A 114 2.06 19.53 7.44
CA ALA A 114 2.09 20.31 6.21
C ALA A 114 0.71 20.35 5.51
N ALA A 115 -0.09 19.30 5.65
CA ALA A 115 -1.46 19.25 5.15
C ALA A 115 -2.48 19.99 6.04
N GLY A 116 -2.05 20.58 7.16
CA GLY A 116 -2.93 21.31 8.09
C GLY A 116 -3.90 20.43 8.86
N LEU A 117 -3.60 19.13 9.01
CA LEU A 117 -4.47 18.22 9.76
C LEU A 117 -4.42 18.51 11.25
N LYS A 118 -5.60 18.59 11.88
CA LYS A 118 -5.70 18.68 13.34
C LYS A 118 -5.11 17.41 13.98
N ASP A 119 -4.47 17.58 15.15
CA ASP A 119 -3.86 16.49 15.92
C ASP A 119 -2.80 15.70 15.10
N TRP A 120 -2.07 16.38 14.21
CA TRP A 120 -1.03 15.79 13.35
C TRP A 120 0.00 14.96 14.14
N GLU A 121 0.23 15.30 15.41
CA GLU A 121 1.12 14.58 16.33
C GLU A 121 0.66 13.16 16.63
N ARG A 122 -0.61 12.81 16.36
CA ARG A 122 -1.15 11.46 16.54
C ARG A 122 -0.99 10.59 15.30
N PHE A 123 -0.59 11.17 14.17
CA PHE A 123 -0.43 10.42 12.93
C PHE A 123 0.83 9.55 12.95
N SER A 124 0.72 8.38 12.32
CA SER A 124 1.79 7.39 12.18
C SER A 124 1.57 6.53 10.93
N GLY A 125 2.51 5.63 10.63
CA GLY A 125 2.31 4.64 9.56
C GLY A 125 1.05 3.78 9.74
N HIS A 126 0.60 3.59 10.98
CA HIS A 126 -0.64 2.87 11.25
C HIS A 126 -1.89 3.67 10.83
N SER A 127 -1.82 5.01 10.93
CA SER A 127 -2.89 5.90 10.50
C SER A 127 -3.14 5.80 8.99
N LEU A 128 -2.09 5.61 8.17
CA LEU A 128 -2.24 5.40 6.72
C LEU A 128 -3.03 4.13 6.40
N ARG A 129 -2.75 3.04 7.14
CA ARG A 129 -3.46 1.77 7.00
C ARG A 129 -4.91 1.88 7.45
N ALA A 130 -5.15 2.55 8.58
CA ALA A 130 -6.49 2.79 9.11
C ALA A 130 -7.32 3.64 8.14
N GLY A 131 -6.77 4.76 7.68
CA GLY A 131 -7.43 5.66 6.72
C GLY A 131 -7.79 4.97 5.42
N LEU A 132 -6.90 4.11 4.87
CA LEU A 132 -7.23 3.31 3.69
C LEU A 132 -8.40 2.35 3.94
N ALA A 133 -8.41 1.65 5.08
CA ALA A 133 -9.47 0.70 5.41
C ALA A 133 -10.82 1.40 5.59
N THR A 134 -10.84 2.55 6.28
CA THR A 134 -12.04 3.36 6.46
C THR A 134 -12.54 3.91 5.13
N ALA A 135 -11.68 4.54 4.33
CA ALA A 135 -12.06 5.07 3.02
C ALA A 135 -12.59 3.98 2.08
N ALA A 136 -11.98 2.79 2.07
CA ALA A 136 -12.48 1.67 1.28
C ALA A 136 -13.86 1.21 1.74
N GLY A 137 -14.10 1.13 3.05
CA GLY A 137 -15.41 0.80 3.61
C GLY A 137 -16.48 1.83 3.28
N GLU A 138 -16.14 3.12 3.32
CA GLU A 138 -17.03 4.22 2.92
C GLU A 138 -17.40 4.16 1.44
N GLN A 139 -16.52 3.62 0.60
CA GLN A 139 -16.76 3.34 -0.83
C GLN A 139 -17.47 2.00 -1.07
N GLY A 140 -17.88 1.30 -0.02
CA GLY A 140 -18.67 0.06 -0.12
C GLY A 140 -17.85 -1.21 -0.32
N ALA A 141 -16.54 -1.16 -0.12
CA ALA A 141 -15.71 -2.37 -0.15
C ALA A 141 -16.13 -3.32 0.98
N ASP A 142 -16.27 -4.61 0.65
CA ASP A 142 -16.58 -5.62 1.64
C ASP A 142 -15.38 -5.87 2.59
N LEU A 143 -15.67 -6.46 3.75
CA LEU A 143 -14.66 -6.77 4.76
C LEU A 143 -13.52 -7.63 4.19
N ALA A 144 -13.83 -8.59 3.31
CA ALA A 144 -12.83 -9.49 2.75
C ALA A 144 -11.88 -8.75 1.77
N GLN A 145 -12.39 -7.81 0.96
CA GLN A 145 -11.61 -6.93 0.09
C GLN A 145 -10.66 -6.06 0.92
N VAL A 146 -11.17 -5.42 1.97
CA VAL A 146 -10.35 -4.59 2.87
C VAL A 146 -9.29 -5.43 3.59
N MET A 147 -9.66 -6.59 4.11
CA MET A 147 -8.73 -7.52 4.77
C MET A 147 -7.64 -8.02 3.81
N ARG A 148 -7.97 -8.32 2.55
CA ARG A 148 -6.98 -8.70 1.52
C ARG A 148 -5.99 -7.57 1.26
N GLN A 149 -6.48 -6.35 1.01
CA GLN A 149 -5.62 -5.21 0.67
C GLN A 149 -4.72 -4.80 1.85
N THR A 150 -5.30 -4.74 3.05
CA THR A 150 -4.55 -4.36 4.25
C THR A 150 -3.74 -5.54 4.78
N ARG A 151 -4.09 -6.79 4.50
CA ARG A 151 -3.50 -8.00 5.09
C ARG A 151 -3.82 -8.16 6.58
N HIS A 152 -5.02 -7.78 7.01
CA HIS A 152 -5.50 -8.14 8.35
C HIS A 152 -5.87 -9.62 8.38
N ARG A 153 -5.41 -10.34 9.41
CA ARG A 153 -5.82 -11.74 9.63
C ARG A 153 -7.08 -11.87 10.47
N SER A 154 -7.28 -10.95 11.41
CA SER A 154 -8.46 -10.92 12.25
C SER A 154 -9.53 -10.03 11.63
N ALA A 155 -10.72 -10.61 11.43
CA ALA A 155 -11.92 -9.90 11.00
C ALA A 155 -12.34 -8.86 12.05
N GLU A 156 -12.22 -9.19 13.34
CA GLU A 156 -12.53 -8.29 14.46
C GLU A 156 -11.69 -7.01 14.41
N VAL A 157 -10.38 -7.14 14.16
CA VAL A 157 -9.48 -5.99 14.03
C VAL A 157 -9.86 -5.14 12.80
N ALA A 158 -10.19 -5.78 11.68
CA ALA A 158 -10.55 -5.08 10.46
C ALA A 158 -11.91 -4.36 10.58
N LEU A 159 -12.88 -4.95 11.27
CA LEU A 159 -14.19 -4.34 11.57
C LEU A 159 -14.04 -3.04 12.38
N GLY A 160 -12.99 -2.92 13.21
CA GLY A 160 -12.66 -1.69 13.91
C GLY A 160 -12.50 -0.47 12.99
N TYR A 161 -12.06 -0.66 11.75
CA TYR A 161 -11.86 0.42 10.76
C TYR A 161 -13.08 0.69 9.87
N LEU A 162 -14.02 -0.25 9.81
CA LEU A 162 -15.21 -0.19 8.95
C LEU A 162 -16.45 0.38 9.66
N ARG A 163 -16.26 1.03 10.81
CA ARG A 163 -17.37 1.64 11.54
C ARG A 163 -18.02 2.72 10.67
N PRO A 164 -19.32 2.60 10.35
CA PRO A 164 -20.00 3.60 9.55
C PRO A 164 -19.97 4.95 10.26
N ALA A 165 -19.39 5.97 9.63
CA ALA A 165 -19.54 7.35 10.09
C ALA A 165 -20.96 7.89 9.80
N ASP A 166 -21.67 7.27 8.85
CA ASP A 166 -23.02 7.60 8.42
C ASP A 166 -23.82 6.31 8.19
N LEU A 167 -24.93 6.12 8.92
CA LEU A 167 -25.77 4.92 8.87
C LEU A 167 -26.56 4.77 7.56
N TRP A 168 -26.72 5.86 6.80
CA TRP A 168 -27.38 5.84 5.49
C TRP A 168 -26.45 5.39 4.37
N ARG A 169 -25.14 5.63 4.55
CA ARG A 169 -24.11 5.22 3.59
C ARG A 169 -23.93 3.71 3.61
N ASN A 170 -23.94 3.09 2.43
CA ASN A 170 -23.83 1.64 2.25
C ASN A 170 -24.90 0.84 3.04
N ASN A 171 -26.07 1.44 3.27
CA ASN A 171 -27.17 0.78 3.96
C ASN A 171 -27.74 -0.38 3.12
N VAL A 172 -27.72 -1.58 3.70
CA VAL A 172 -28.15 -2.82 3.03
C VAL A 172 -29.61 -2.76 2.56
N THR A 173 -30.48 -2.05 3.28
CA THR A 173 -31.91 -1.96 2.93
C THR A 173 -32.15 -1.12 1.68
N ARG A 174 -31.27 -0.14 1.38
CA ARG A 174 -31.35 0.66 0.15
C ARG A 174 -31.21 -0.22 -1.09
N GLY A 175 -30.29 -1.17 -1.09
CA GLY A 175 -30.10 -2.10 -2.21
C GLY A 175 -31.32 -2.99 -2.43
N VAL A 176 -31.84 -3.58 -1.34
CA VAL A 176 -33.04 -4.44 -1.36
C VAL A 176 -34.26 -3.71 -1.93
N PHE A 177 -34.53 -2.49 -1.47
CA PHE A 177 -35.70 -1.73 -1.94
C PHE A 177 -35.50 -1.09 -3.32
N ALA A 178 -34.26 -0.76 -3.72
CA ALA A 178 -33.97 -0.24 -5.06
C ALA A 178 -34.07 -1.31 -6.15
N GLN A 179 -33.82 -2.59 -5.81
CA GLN A 179 -33.98 -3.72 -6.74
C GLN A 179 -35.46 -4.01 -7.03
N ALA A 180 -36.31 -3.99 -5.99
CA ALA A 180 -37.74 -4.19 -6.12
C ALA A 180 -38.42 -3.15 -7.04
N ALA A 181 -37.90 -1.91 -7.08
CA ALA A 181 -38.41 -0.87 -7.96
C ALA A 181 -38.02 -1.05 -9.44
N LYS A 182 -36.92 -1.77 -9.74
CA LYS A 182 -36.47 -2.04 -11.12
C LYS A 182 -37.18 -3.22 -11.77
N GLU A 183 -37.74 -4.14 -10.98
CA GLU A 183 -38.47 -5.32 -11.48
C GLU A 183 -39.96 -5.03 -11.76
N GLN A 184 -40.44 -3.84 -11.41
CA GLN A 184 -41.83 -3.40 -11.61
C GLN A 184 -42.02 -2.48 -12.84
N ASN A 185 -40.99 -2.32 -13.67
CA ASN A 185 -40.99 -1.50 -14.89
C ASN A 185 -40.31 -2.24 -16.05
#